data_AF-A0A6C2YRZ8-F1
#
_entry.id   AF-A0A6C2YRZ8-F1
#
_cell.length_a   1.000
_cell.length_b   1.000
_cell.length_c   1.000
_cell.angle_alpha   90.00
_cell.angle_beta   90.00
_cell.angle_gamma   90.00
#
_symmetry.space_group_name_H-M   'P 1'
#
loop_
_entity.id
_entity.type
_entity.pdbx_description
1 polymer ?
#
loop_
_entity_poly.entity_id
_entity_poly.type
_entity_poly.pdbx_seq_one_letter_code
_entity_poly.pdbx_strand_id
1 'polypeptide(L)'
;MIERTSAPLILAVRLLSFEANEQLRELSRLEHPVGIDELALQFDDQAILVDQLVAAGQVSEEQQAIVRQIDELLRDMSGEVNAALWTPDSLRTSPLWANVRQLAKAFLDLTS
;
A
#
# COMPACT_ATOMS: atom_id res chain seq x y z
N MET A 1 -3.95 -21.44 -17.99
CA MET A 1 -3.34 -21.23 -16.67
C MET A 1 -3.58 -19.76 -16.35
N ILE A 2 -4.59 -19.45 -15.54
CA ILE A 2 -4.92 -18.06 -15.21
C ILE A 2 -4.08 -17.72 -13.99
N GLU A 3 -3.22 -16.73 -14.08
CA GLU A 3 -2.53 -16.14 -12.93
C GLU A 3 -3.58 -15.76 -11.88
N ARG A 4 -3.56 -16.41 -10.72
CA ARG A 4 -4.58 -16.20 -9.67
C ARG A 4 -4.01 -15.37 -8.53
N THR A 5 -3.42 -14.26 -8.88
CA THR A 5 -3.11 -13.22 -7.92
C THR A 5 -4.40 -12.49 -7.51
N SER A 6 -4.54 -12.09 -6.24
CA SER A 6 -5.70 -11.30 -5.81
C SER A 6 -5.59 -9.89 -6.37
N ALA A 7 -6.32 -9.64 -7.46
CA ALA A 7 -6.30 -8.37 -8.17
C ALA A 7 -6.48 -7.14 -7.24
N PRO A 8 -7.35 -7.17 -6.21
CA PRO A 8 -7.50 -6.04 -5.29
C PRO A 8 -6.23 -5.70 -4.49
N LEU A 9 -5.56 -6.70 -3.88
CA LEU A 9 -4.33 -6.46 -3.10
C LEU A 9 -3.22 -5.91 -3.98
N ILE A 10 -3.03 -6.46 -5.18
CA ILE A 10 -2.01 -5.96 -6.11
C ILE A 10 -2.31 -4.56 -6.59
N LEU A 11 -3.57 -4.21 -6.80
CA LEU A 11 -3.94 -2.84 -7.15
C LEU A 11 -3.61 -1.87 -6.01
N ALA A 12 -3.94 -2.22 -4.77
CA ALA A 12 -3.60 -1.41 -3.60
C ALA A 12 -2.08 -1.27 -3.42
N VAL A 13 -1.32 -2.36 -3.54
CA VAL A 13 0.15 -2.32 -3.46
C VAL A 13 0.75 -1.52 -4.63
N ARG A 14 0.20 -1.65 -5.84
CA ARG A 14 0.62 -0.85 -7.00
C ARG A 14 0.42 0.63 -6.74
N LEU A 15 -0.72 1.01 -6.18
CA LEU A 15 -0.99 2.40 -5.81
C LEU A 15 0.02 2.91 -4.75
N LEU A 16 0.38 2.09 -3.77
CA LEU A 16 1.43 2.41 -2.80
C LEU A 16 2.83 2.50 -3.42
N SER A 17 3.09 1.81 -4.53
CA SER A 17 4.41 1.77 -5.18
C SER A 17 4.72 3.02 -6.02
N PHE A 18 3.70 3.76 -6.43
CA PHE A 18 3.86 4.94 -7.29
C PHE A 18 4.66 6.04 -6.60
N GLU A 19 5.32 6.88 -7.40
CA GLU A 19 5.95 8.09 -6.88
C GLU A 19 4.89 9.06 -6.35
N ALA A 20 5.27 9.91 -5.39
CA ALA A 20 4.32 10.74 -4.64
C ALA A 20 3.38 11.58 -5.52
N ASN A 21 3.88 12.18 -6.61
CA ASN A 21 3.05 12.97 -7.52
C ASN A 21 2.08 12.10 -8.34
N GLU A 22 2.42 10.84 -8.60
CA GLU A 22 1.52 9.90 -9.26
C GLU A 22 0.45 9.39 -8.30
N GLN A 23 0.81 9.09 -7.04
CA GLN A 23 -0.15 8.79 -5.97
C GLN A 23 -1.19 9.91 -5.83
N LEU A 24 -0.74 11.17 -5.77
CA LEU A 24 -1.63 12.34 -5.73
C LEU A 24 -2.52 12.47 -6.96
N ARG A 25 -2.00 12.14 -8.15
CA ARG A 25 -2.81 12.15 -9.39
C ARG A 25 -3.89 11.08 -9.33
N GLU A 26 -3.58 9.88 -8.86
CA GLU A 26 -4.59 8.82 -8.72
C GLU A 26 -5.66 9.18 -7.68
N LEU A 27 -5.26 9.72 -6.53
CA LEU A 27 -6.23 10.21 -5.53
C LEU A 27 -7.15 11.30 -6.09
N SER A 28 -6.62 12.20 -6.93
CA SER A 28 -7.42 13.27 -7.54
C SER A 28 -8.44 12.78 -8.59
N ARG A 29 -8.34 11.53 -9.04
CA ARG A 29 -9.31 10.92 -9.97
C ARG A 29 -10.53 10.34 -9.27
N LEU A 30 -10.49 10.19 -7.94
CA LEU A 30 -11.61 9.70 -7.17
C LEU A 30 -12.70 10.77 -7.11
N GLU A 31 -13.96 10.35 -7.18
CA GLU A 31 -15.12 11.26 -7.30
C GLU A 31 -15.33 12.17 -6.07
N HIS A 32 -14.66 11.85 -4.96
CA HIS A 32 -14.73 12.58 -3.70
C HIS A 32 -13.35 13.08 -3.27
N PRO A 33 -13.27 14.24 -2.59
CA PRO A 33 -12.02 14.68 -1.98
C PRO A 33 -11.60 13.66 -0.93
N VAL A 34 -10.63 12.83 -1.27
CA VAL A 34 -10.01 11.89 -0.35
C VAL A 34 -8.67 12.43 0.13
N GLY A 35 -8.31 12.09 1.36
CA GLY A 35 -7.00 12.40 1.91
C GLY A 35 -5.93 11.41 1.44
N ILE A 36 -4.71 11.62 1.94
CA ILE A 36 -3.58 10.70 1.71
C ILE A 36 -3.80 9.37 2.44
N ASP A 37 -4.59 9.39 3.52
CA ASP A 37 -5.03 8.23 4.28
C ASP A 37 -5.75 7.18 3.43
N GLU A 38 -6.43 7.58 2.36
CA GLU A 38 -7.06 6.65 1.41
C GLU A 38 -6.07 5.65 0.79
N LEU A 39 -4.80 6.03 0.60
CA LEU A 39 -3.75 5.09 0.15
C LEU A 39 -3.54 3.95 1.15
N ALA A 40 -3.60 4.26 2.45
CA ALA A 40 -3.44 3.28 3.51
C ALA A 40 -4.72 2.48 3.73
N LEU A 41 -5.89 3.11 3.68
CA LEU A 41 -7.18 2.45 3.85
C LEU A 41 -7.43 1.40 2.76
N GLN A 42 -7.17 1.73 1.48
CA GLN A 42 -7.32 0.78 0.38
C GLN A 42 -6.38 -0.43 0.51
N PHE A 43 -5.20 -0.22 1.09
CA PHE A 43 -4.28 -1.31 1.37
C PHE A 43 -4.72 -2.14 2.57
N ASP A 44 -5.10 -1.51 3.68
CA ASP A 44 -5.53 -2.16 4.92
C ASP A 44 -6.72 -3.11 4.67
N ASP A 45 -7.71 -2.67 3.89
CA ASP A 45 -8.87 -3.47 3.46
C ASP A 45 -8.47 -4.81 2.82
N GLN A 46 -7.30 -4.88 2.20
CA GLN A 46 -6.77 -6.08 1.55
C GLN A 46 -5.74 -6.81 2.41
N ALA A 47 -4.97 -6.08 3.23
CA ALA A 47 -3.93 -6.62 4.10
C ALA A 47 -4.52 -7.58 5.14
N ILE A 48 -5.73 -7.30 5.66
CA ILE A 48 -6.43 -8.19 6.60
C ILE A 48 -6.72 -9.59 6.02
N LEU A 49 -6.70 -9.74 4.69
CA LEU A 49 -6.97 -11.01 3.99
C LEU A 49 -5.70 -11.76 3.60
N VAL A 50 -4.50 -11.25 3.93
CA VAL A 50 -3.25 -11.79 3.41
C VAL A 50 -3.01 -13.25 3.80
N ASP A 51 -3.42 -13.66 4.99
CA ASP A 51 -3.28 -15.04 5.46
C ASP A 51 -4.15 -16.00 4.63
N GLN A 52 -5.38 -15.60 4.30
CA GLN A 52 -6.28 -16.36 3.44
C GLN A 52 -5.75 -16.42 2.00
N LEU A 53 -5.11 -15.36 1.53
CA LEU A 53 -4.51 -15.30 0.19
C LEU A 53 -3.29 -16.22 0.06
N VAL A 54 -2.46 -16.33 1.10
CA VAL A 54 -1.37 -17.31 1.17
C VAL A 54 -1.94 -18.73 1.20
N ALA A 55 -2.93 -19.00 2.05
CA ALA A 55 -3.57 -20.32 2.13
C ALA A 55 -4.22 -20.74 0.79
N ALA A 56 -4.70 -19.77 0.01
CA ALA A 56 -5.26 -19.97 -1.32
C ALA A 56 -4.20 -20.04 -2.45
N GLY A 57 -2.91 -19.87 -2.14
CA GLY A 57 -1.80 -19.87 -3.10
C GLY A 57 -1.82 -18.68 -4.06
N GLN A 58 -2.47 -17.58 -3.67
CA GLN A 58 -2.58 -16.36 -4.49
C GLN A 58 -1.45 -15.36 -4.24
N VAL A 59 -0.76 -15.51 -3.11
CA VAL A 59 0.34 -14.67 -2.62
C VAL A 59 1.38 -15.59 -1.98
N SER A 60 2.67 -15.32 -2.16
CA SER A 60 3.75 -16.11 -1.51
C SER A 60 3.93 -15.75 -0.03
N GLU A 61 4.65 -16.60 0.72
CA GLU A 61 5.03 -16.28 2.10
C GLU A 61 5.95 -15.04 2.17
N GLU A 62 6.83 -14.84 1.18
CA GLU A 62 7.67 -13.62 1.14
C GLU A 62 6.82 -12.37 0.88
N GLN A 63 5.85 -12.46 -0.02
CA GLN A 63 4.91 -11.36 -0.29
C GLN A 63 4.06 -11.03 0.95
N GLN A 64 3.60 -12.05 1.69
CA GLN A 64 2.91 -11.86 2.97
C GLN A 64 3.78 -11.13 3.99
N ALA A 65 5.06 -11.50 4.10
CA ALA A 65 5.99 -10.82 4.99
C ALA A 65 6.16 -9.34 4.64
N ILE A 66 6.12 -8.98 3.35
CA ILE A 66 6.17 -7.58 2.91
C ILE A 66 4.85 -6.85 3.22
N VAL A 67 3.69 -7.48 2.98
CA VAL A 67 2.38 -6.90 3.33
C VAL A 67 2.33 -6.55 4.82
N ARG A 68 2.78 -7.45 5.69
CA ARG A 68 2.84 -7.20 7.14
C ARG A 68 3.77 -6.06 7.52
N GLN A 69 4.90 -5.90 6.84
CA GLN A 69 5.81 -4.77 7.08
C GLN A 69 5.21 -3.43 6.64
N ILE A 70 4.51 -3.40 5.49
CA ILE A 70 3.80 -2.20 5.04
C ILE A 70 2.70 -1.83 6.03
N ASP A 71 1.91 -2.82 6.46
CA ASP A 71 0.82 -2.68 7.43
C ASP A 71 1.31 -2.14 8.79
N GLU A 72 2.37 -2.72 9.36
CA GLU A 72 2.99 -2.20 10.58
C GLU A 72 3.48 -0.75 10.41
N LEU A 73 4.15 -0.44 9.29
CA LEU A 73 4.65 0.92 9.04
C LEU A 73 3.52 1.94 8.92
N LEU A 74 2.44 1.62 8.19
CA LEU A 74 1.27 2.49 8.06
C LEU A 74 0.53 2.66 9.39
N ARG A 75 0.46 1.60 10.21
CA ARG A 75 -0.09 1.67 11.57
C ARG A 75 0.73 2.59 12.47
N ASP A 76 2.05 2.51 12.42
CA ASP A 76 2.95 3.38 13.19
C ASP A 76 2.86 4.85 12.76
N MET A 77 2.56 5.10 11.48
CA MET A 77 2.30 6.43 10.93
C MET A 77 0.92 6.99 11.30
N SER A 78 0.01 6.17 11.84
CA SER A 78 -1.38 6.57 12.11
C SER A 78 -1.52 7.35 13.43
N GLY A 79 -2.73 7.86 13.68
CA GLY A 79 -3.09 8.59 14.90
C GLY A 79 -2.88 10.11 14.82
N GLU A 80 -3.60 10.84 15.66
CA GLU A 80 -3.64 12.32 15.64
C GLU A 80 -2.26 12.97 15.80
N VAL A 81 -1.39 12.38 16.64
CA VAL A 81 -0.02 12.86 16.85
C VAL A 81 0.83 12.86 15.58
N ASN A 82 0.48 12.00 14.63
CA ASN A 82 1.16 11.83 13.36
C ASN A 82 0.41 12.46 12.18
N ALA A 83 -0.61 13.30 12.41
CA ALA A 83 -1.42 13.90 11.35
C ALA A 83 -0.60 14.64 10.28
N ALA A 84 0.55 15.21 10.65
CA ALA A 84 1.46 15.87 9.71
C ALA A 84 2.03 14.91 8.63
N LEU A 85 2.08 13.60 8.91
CA LEU A 85 2.52 12.59 7.96
C LEU A 85 1.53 12.38 6.80
N TRP A 86 0.26 12.72 6.98
CA TRP A 86 -0.85 12.48 6.05
C TRP A 86 -1.17 13.70 5.19
N THR A 87 -0.13 14.42 4.79
CA THR A 87 -0.22 15.63 3.96
C THR A 87 0.47 15.41 2.61
N PRO A 88 0.09 16.13 1.54
CA PRO A 88 0.78 16.05 0.25
C PRO A 88 2.29 16.33 0.33
N ASP A 89 2.71 17.24 1.22
CA ASP A 89 4.12 17.58 1.39
C ASP A 89 4.90 16.46 2.08
N SER A 90 4.32 15.84 3.11
CA SER A 90 4.89 14.65 3.72
C SER A 90 4.94 13.47 2.75
N LEU A 91 3.89 13.23 1.95
CA LEU A 91 3.88 12.17 0.96
C LEU A 91 5.08 12.26 -0.02
N ARG A 92 5.47 13.49 -0.38
CA ARG A 92 6.62 13.78 -1.26
C ARG A 92 7.98 13.67 -0.58
N THR A 93 8.10 14.06 0.69
CA THR A 93 9.40 14.31 1.33
C THR A 93 9.73 13.36 2.48
N SER A 94 8.73 12.72 3.07
CA SER A 94 8.91 11.87 4.23
C SER A 94 9.66 10.59 3.86
N PRO A 95 10.70 10.23 4.63
CA PRO A 95 11.38 8.94 4.47
C PRO A 95 10.45 7.76 4.78
N LEU A 96 9.43 7.93 5.63
CA LEU A 96 8.47 6.87 5.94
C LEU A 96 7.64 6.50 4.71
N TRP A 97 7.12 7.50 3.99
CA TRP A 97 6.42 7.26 2.72
C TRP A 97 7.34 6.70 1.63
N ALA A 98 8.63 7.08 1.62
CA ALA A 98 9.60 6.47 0.73
C ALA A 98 9.81 4.97 1.04
N ASN A 99 9.85 4.60 2.33
CA ASN A 99 9.94 3.20 2.75
C ASN A 99 8.70 2.40 2.35
N VAL A 100 7.49 2.96 2.54
CA VAL A 100 6.24 2.33 2.05
C VAL A 100 6.33 2.03 0.56
N ARG A 101 6.76 3.01 -0.25
CA ARG A 101 6.95 2.83 -1.71
C ARG A 101 7.97 1.74 -2.03
N GLN A 102 9.09 1.69 -1.32
CA GLN A 102 10.13 0.68 -1.54
C GLN A 102 9.64 -0.73 -1.25
N LEU A 103 8.94 -0.92 -0.12
CA LEU A 103 8.33 -2.21 0.23
C LEU A 103 7.28 -2.62 -0.80
N ALA A 104 6.43 -1.70 -1.23
CA ALA A 104 5.42 -1.96 -2.25
C ALA A 104 6.05 -2.38 -3.59
N LYS A 105 7.16 -1.74 -4.01
CA LYS A 105 7.92 -2.16 -5.19
C LYS A 105 8.50 -3.57 -5.02
N ALA A 106 9.10 -3.86 -3.87
CA ALA A 106 9.65 -5.19 -3.58
C ALA A 106 8.58 -6.29 -3.64
N PHE A 107 7.36 -6.03 -3.16
CA PHE A 107 6.23 -6.96 -3.30
C PHE A 107 5.92 -7.27 -4.77
N LEU A 108 5.91 -6.25 -5.63
CA LEU A 108 5.59 -6.40 -7.05
C LEU A 108 6.70 -7.12 -7.81
N ASP A 109 7.96 -6.92 -7.42
CA ASP A 109 9.11 -7.60 -8.03
C ASP A 109 9.06 -9.12 -7.77
N LEU A 110 8.47 -9.56 -6.65
CA LEU A 110 8.22 -10.99 -6.37
C LEU A 110 7.09 -11.61 -7.21
N THR A 111 6.34 -10.80 -7.95
CA THR A 111 5.27 -11.26 -8.85
C THR A 111 5.79 -11.54 -10.27
N SER A 112 7.08 -11.29 -10.54
CA SER A 112 7.72 -11.38 -11.86
C SER A 112 8.28 -12.76 -12.19
#